data_AF-A0A537G8L4-F1
#
_entry.id   AF-A0A537G8L4-F1
#
_cell.length_a   1.000
_cell.length_b   1.000
_cell.length_c   1.000
_cell.angle_alpha   90.00
_cell.angle_beta   90.00
_cell.angle_gamma   90.00
#
_symmetry.space_group_name_H-M   'P 1'
#
loop_
_entity.id
_entity.type
_entity.pdbx_description
1 polymer ?
#
loop_
_entity_poly.entity_id
_entity_poly.type
_entity_poly.pdbx_seq_one_letter_code
_entity_poly.pdbx_strand_id
1 'polypeptide(L)' 'FDPGMLHHLVERFGADHVLLGTDYPYDMGVEDPVGFIGGVQKLSSPEKRQIMGGNAARLLKIDYNNRTRRRT' A
#
# COMPACT_ATOMS: atom_id res chain seq x y z
N PHE A 1 -0.16 -13.76 7.53
CA PHE A 1 -0.87 -12.48 7.70
C PHE A 1 -2.33 -12.64 7.28
N ASP A 2 -3.27 -12.05 8.02
CA ASP A 2 -4.71 -12.15 7.77
C ASP A 2 -5.23 -10.97 6.91
N PRO A 3 -5.76 -11.21 5.70
CA PRO A 3 -6.40 -10.18 4.86
C PRO A 3 -7.53 -9.41 5.55
N GLY A 4 -8.23 -10.04 6.51
CA GLY A 4 -9.29 -9.42 7.30
C GLY A 4 -8.81 -8.26 8.14
N MET A 5 -7.57 -8.34 8.67
CA MET A 5 -6.96 -7.25 9.45
C MET A 5 -6.71 -6.01 8.60
N LEU A 6 -6.24 -6.17 7.36
CA LEU A 6 -6.04 -5.03 6.46
C LEU A 6 -7.37 -4.37 6.10
N HIS A 7 -8.40 -5.18 5.82
CA HIS A 7 -9.74 -4.63 5.57
C HIS A 7 -10.27 -3.85 6.77
N HIS A 8 -10.10 -4.37 7.99
CA HIS A 8 -10.55 -3.68 9.20
C HIS A 8 -9.82 -2.34 9.43
N LEU A 9 -8.51 -2.28 9.16
CA LEU A 9 -7.75 -1.03 9.21
C LEU A 9 -8.32 0.00 8.22
N VAL A 10 -8.62 -0.43 6.99
CA VAL A 10 -9.19 0.44 5.96
C VAL A 10 -10.59 0.91 6.34
N GLU A 11 -11.46 0.04 6.85
CA GLU A 11 -12.79 0.42 7.33
C GLU A 11 -12.71 1.44 8.47
N ARG A 12 -11.72 1.31 9.36
CA ARG A 12 -11.61 2.15 10.55
C ARG A 12 -10.99 3.53 10.26
N PHE A 13 -9.96 3.59 9.42
CA PHE A 13 -9.13 4.78 9.22
C PHE A 13 -9.22 5.39 7.82
N GLY A 14 -9.82 4.68 6.87
CA GLY A 14 -9.81 5.06 5.46
C GLY A 14 -8.55 4.59 4.74
N ALA A 15 -8.71 4.17 3.48
CA ALA A 15 -7.61 3.66 2.67
C ALA A 15 -6.51 4.69 2.40
N ASP A 16 -6.81 5.99 2.50
CA ASP A 16 -5.87 7.10 2.30
C ASP A 16 -4.94 7.37 3.50
N HIS A 17 -5.20 6.73 4.65
CA HIS A 17 -4.42 6.82 5.88
C HIS A 17 -3.58 5.56 6.19
N VAL A 18 -3.63 4.54 5.31
CA VAL A 18 -2.90 3.27 5.49
C VAL A 18 -1.70 3.23 4.54
N LEU A 19 -0.51 2.87 5.04
CA LEU A 19 0.73 2.76 4.26
C LEU A 19 1.28 1.34 4.34
N LEU A 20 1.82 0.84 3.22
CA LEU A 20 2.63 -0.37 3.22
C LEU A 20 4.01 -0.10 3.85
N GLY A 21 4.40 -0.93 4.82
CA GLY A 21 5.75 -1.03 5.35
C GLY A 21 6.15 -2.50 5.48
N THR A 22 7.37 -2.84 5.06
CA THR A 22 7.85 -4.25 5.00
C THR A 22 8.64 -4.68 6.23
N ASP A 23 9.05 -3.74 7.07
CA ASP A 23 9.94 -3.98 8.22
C ASP A 23 11.32 -4.57 7.85
N TYR A 24 11.78 -4.37 6.60
CA TYR A 24 13.11 -4.79 6.17
C TYR A 24 14.21 -4.07 6.99
N PRO A 25 15.28 -4.76 7.46
CA PRO A 25 15.70 -6.14 7.13
C PRO A 25 15.27 -7.21 8.13
N TYR A 26 14.30 -6.96 9.01
CA TYR A 26 13.83 -7.96 9.96
C TYR A 26 13.00 -9.05 9.26
N ASP A 27 13.00 -10.26 9.80
CA ASP A 27 12.35 -11.46 9.25
C ASP A 27 10.86 -11.58 9.61
N MET A 28 10.30 -10.54 10.24
CA MET A 28 8.91 -10.49 10.73
C MET A 28 7.89 -10.06 9.66
N GLY A 29 8.36 -9.69 8.47
CA GLY A 29 7.54 -9.16 7.38
C GLY A 29 6.76 -10.21 6.57
N VAL A 30 5.92 -9.74 5.66
CA VAL A 30 5.27 -10.58 4.63
C VAL A 30 6.28 -10.83 3.50
N GLU A 31 6.44 -12.08 3.04
CA GLU A 31 7.32 -12.41 1.90
C GLU A 31 6.92 -11.69 0.60
N ASP A 32 5.62 -11.71 0.27
CA ASP A 32 5.04 -10.97 -0.85
C ASP A 32 3.99 -9.95 -0.36
N PRO A 33 4.43 -8.74 0.07
CA PRO A 33 3.52 -7.72 0.58
C PRO A 33 2.57 -7.18 -0.50
N VAL A 34 2.99 -7.19 -1.77
CA VAL A 34 2.18 -6.71 -2.90
C VAL A 34 1.09 -7.72 -3.22
N GLY A 35 1.44 -9.01 -3.31
CA GLY A 35 0.48 -10.10 -3.47
C GLY A 35 -0.51 -10.18 -2.32
N PHE A 36 -0.05 -9.97 -1.08
CA PHE A 36 -0.93 -9.89 0.10
C PHE A 36 -2.02 -8.81 -0.04
N ILE A 37 -1.63 -7.57 -0.37
CA ILE A 37 -2.60 -6.48 -0.59
C ILE A 37 -3.50 -6.80 -1.80
N GLY A 38 -2.93 -7.37 -2.86
CA GLY A 38 -3.65 -7.79 -4.07
C GLY A 38 -4.76 -8.80 -3.79
N GLY A 39 -4.54 -9.74 -2.86
CA GLY A 39 -5.47 -10.79 -2.47
C GLY A 39 -6.65 -10.33 -1.61
N VAL A 40 -6.66 -9.10 -1.08
CA VAL A 40 -7.77 -8.62 -0.26
C VAL A 40 -8.98 -8.28 -1.13
N GLN A 41 -9.94 -9.20 -1.22
CA GLN A 41 -11.11 -9.07 -2.10
C GLN A 41 -12.03 -7.89 -1.75
N LYS A 42 -12.06 -7.49 -0.47
CA LYS A 42 -12.90 -6.39 0.01
C LYS A 42 -12.30 -4.99 -0.24
N LEU A 43 -11.12 -4.90 -0.84
CA LEU A 43 -10.51 -3.62 -1.24
C LEU A 43 -10.65 -3.43 -2.75
N SER A 44 -11.09 -2.25 -3.16
CA SER A 44 -11.15 -1.84 -4.54
C SER A 44 -9.74 -1.63 -5.12
N SER A 45 -9.64 -1.68 -6.46
CA SER A 45 -8.36 -1.43 -7.14
C SER A 45 -7.75 -0.05 -6.83
N PRO A 46 -8.51 1.05 -6.74
CA PRO A 46 -7.99 2.35 -6.28
C PRO A 46 -7.39 2.31 -4.88
N GLU A 47 -8.08 1.70 -3.91
CA GLU A 47 -7.62 1.61 -2.51
C GLU A 47 -6.31 0.81 -2.40
N LYS A 48 -6.22 -0.31 -3.13
CA LYS A 48 -4.96 -1.09 -3.20
C LYS A 48 -3.80 -0.24 -3.71
N ARG A 49 -4.02 0.57 -4.76
CA ARG A 49 -2.98 1.46 -5.31
C ARG A 49 -2.57 2.59 -4.34
N GLN A 50 -3.51 3.10 -3.55
CA GLN A 50 -3.20 4.07 -2.49
C GLN A 50 -2.25 3.46 -1.46
N ILE A 51 -2.59 2.28 -0.96
CA ILE A 51 -1.83 1.60 0.10
C ILE A 51 -0.45 1.14 -0.39
N MET A 52 -0.35 0.61 -1.61
CA MET A 52 0.91 0.10 -2.19
C MET A 52 1.97 1.18 -2.44
N GLY A 53 1.61 2.45 -2.46
CA GLY A 53 2.61 3.51 -2.66
C GLY A 53 2.04 4.91 -2.87
N GLY A 54 0.78 5.05 -3.31
CA GLY A 54 0.17 6.36 -3.52
C GLY A 54 0.13 7.24 -2.26
N ASN A 55 -0.16 6.66 -1.10
CA ASN A 55 -0.20 7.37 0.17
C ASN A 55 1.19 7.78 0.65
N ALA A 56 2.15 6.87 0.58
CA ALA A 56 3.54 7.18 0.89
C ALA A 56 4.06 8.29 -0.02
N ALA A 57 3.70 8.25 -1.31
CA ALA A 57 4.10 9.26 -2.26
C ALA A 57 3.56 10.65 -1.95
N ARG A 58 2.26 10.72 -1.65
CA ARG A 58 1.59 11.94 -1.22
C ARG A 58 2.20 12.50 0.08
N LEU A 59 2.45 11.63 1.06
CA LEU A 59 3.00 12.01 2.36
C LEU A 59 4.43 12.54 2.25
N LEU A 60 5.28 11.84 1.50
CA LEU A 60 6.71 12.15 1.35
C LEU A 60 6.99 13.15 0.22
N LYS A 61 5.96 13.64 -0.47
CA LYS A 61 6.06 14.58 -1.61
C LYS A 61 6.98 14.08 -2.72
N ILE A 62 6.97 12.77 -2.99
CA ILE A 62 7.74 12.16 -4.08
C ILE A 62 6.87 12.06 -5.32
N ASP A 63 7.45 12.31 -6.50
CA ASP A 63 6.78 12.05 -7.76
C ASP A 63 6.69 10.54 -7.96
N TYR A 64 5.48 9.99 -7.85
CA TYR A 64 5.17 8.57 -8.00
C TYR A 64 4.61 8.24 -9.39
N ASN A 65 4.52 9.25 -10.26
CA ASN A 65 3.96 9.07 -11.58
C ASN A 65 5.09 8.77 -12.57
N ASN A 66 5.18 7.52 -13.04
CA ASN A 66 6.21 7.09 -13.99
C ASN A 66 6.18 7.87 -15.32
N ARG A 67 5.10 8.60 -15.63
CA ARG A 67 4.98 9.44 -16.83
C ARG A 67 5.75 10.75 -16.72
N THR A 68 5.91 11.32 -15.51
CA THR A 68 6.69 12.54 -15.28
C THR A 68 8.19 12.23 -15.20
N ARG A 69 8.57 11.07 -14.67
CA ARG A 69 9.98 10.64 -14.54
C ARG A 69 10.73 10.35 -15.85
N ARG A 70 10.03 10.14 -16.98
CA ARG A 70 10.64 9.86 -18.30
C ARG A 70 10.90 11.12 -19.16
N ARG A 71 10.75 12.32 -18.59
CA ARG A 71 11.06 13.60 -19.26
C ARG A 71 12.36 14.19 -18.71
N THR A 72 13.45 13.45 -18.81
CA THR A 72 14.84 13.94 -18.65
C THR A 72 15.74 13.08 -19.52
#